data_AF-A0A951CBI4-F1
#
_entry.id   AF-A0A951CBI4-F1
#
_cell.length_a   1.000
_cell.length_b   1.000
_cell.length_c   1.000
_cell.angle_alpha   90.00
_cell.angle_beta   90.00
_cell.angle_gamma   90.00
#
_symmetry.space_group_name_H-M   'P 1'
#
loop_
_entity.id
_entity.type
_entity.pdbx_description
1 polymer ?
#
loop_
_entity_poly.entity_id
_entity_poly.type
_entity_poly.pdbx_seq_one_letter_code
_entity_poly.pdbx_strand_id
1 'polypeptide(L)'
;RYVYTTLDPDLQAAAEAAVESGMEYVDQQLKPTRQGTRQKEPPLPAGQPQVALVALDPHTGEIRALVGGRNYATSQLNHALAMRQPGSVFKPFVYAAALNTSIAGGSQIFTPASILNDSPTTFVFDGKGYSPGNFKHEFMGSVSLRQALAHSLNVATVQLAQQVGYAKIVALARRAGLNSGIQATPAVALGAYEATPLEMAGAYTAFANSGERVSPTDVTLVRAADGSILYESRPDPQPVLDPRVNYLLVSMMEDVLTSGTGAVARARGFRLPAAAKTGTSHDGWFAGFTSELLCVVWVGFDDNRELHLEGARSALPIWTEFMKRASKLRQYRDAKPFRSPSGIVPLRICPDSGQLAGPYCPRTVSESFIEGTEPVVQCQIHSPGTLEVAQPLIEPAGSEGNSADRLRTDTPTSQPAQLPQ
;
A
#
# COMPACT_ATOMS: atom_id res chain seq x y z
N ARG A 1 -27.32 32.64 4.71
CA ARG A 1 -26.50 31.70 5.52
C ARG A 1 -25.18 31.56 4.80
N TYR A 2 -24.07 31.46 5.53
CA TYR A 2 -22.74 31.25 4.97
C TYR A 2 -22.27 29.85 5.37
N VAL A 3 -21.83 29.05 4.41
CA VAL A 3 -21.33 27.69 4.62
C VAL A 3 -19.85 27.67 4.26
N TYR A 4 -19.02 27.28 5.22
CA TYR A 4 -17.58 27.15 5.06
C TYR A 4 -17.26 25.66 5.01
N THR A 5 -16.71 25.22 3.89
CA THR A 5 -16.33 23.82 3.66
C THR A 5 -14.86 23.61 3.97
N THR A 6 -14.48 22.33 4.04
CA THR A 6 -13.09 21.90 4.27
C THR A 6 -12.24 21.82 3.00
N LEU A 7 -12.90 21.98 1.85
CA LEU A 7 -12.33 21.78 0.52
C LEU A 7 -11.16 22.76 0.29
N ASP A 8 -10.03 22.22 -0.14
CA ASP A 8 -8.87 22.99 -0.58
C ASP A 8 -8.93 23.07 -2.12
N PRO A 9 -9.18 24.26 -2.71
CA PRO A 9 -9.33 24.40 -4.15
C PRO A 9 -8.10 23.97 -4.95
N ASP A 10 -6.90 24.17 -4.41
CA ASP A 10 -5.65 23.80 -5.08
C ASP A 10 -5.46 22.28 -5.09
N LEU A 11 -5.80 21.61 -3.98
CA LEU A 11 -5.82 20.15 -3.93
C LEU A 11 -6.93 19.54 -4.77
N GLN A 12 -8.12 20.16 -4.81
CA GLN A 12 -9.21 19.69 -5.66
C GLN A 12 -8.80 19.73 -7.14
N ALA A 13 -8.22 20.83 -7.61
CA ALA A 13 -7.69 20.93 -8.97
C ALA A 13 -6.56 19.91 -9.23
N ALA A 14 -5.70 19.65 -8.23
CA ALA A 14 -4.67 18.63 -8.33
C ALA A 14 -5.26 17.20 -8.45
N ALA A 15 -6.34 16.91 -7.72
CA ALA A 15 -7.05 15.64 -7.74
C ALA A 15 -7.72 15.41 -9.09
N GLU A 16 -8.44 16.40 -9.62
CA GLU A 16 -9.10 16.34 -10.92
C GLU A 16 -8.10 16.06 -12.05
N ALA A 17 -6.98 16.79 -12.08
CA ALA A 17 -5.94 16.60 -13.09
C ALA A 17 -5.21 15.25 -12.98
N ALA A 18 -5.04 14.73 -11.75
CA ALA A 18 -4.47 13.41 -11.52
C ALA A 18 -5.43 12.29 -11.95
N VAL A 19 -6.73 12.46 -11.71
CA VAL A 19 -7.77 11.54 -12.16
C VAL A 19 -7.88 11.54 -13.69
N GLU A 20 -7.89 12.72 -14.33
CA GLU A 20 -7.95 12.83 -15.78
C GLU A 20 -6.81 12.05 -16.46
N SER A 21 -5.57 12.42 -16.16
CA SER A 21 -4.38 11.76 -16.74
C SER A 21 -4.23 10.29 -16.34
N GLY A 22 -4.60 9.94 -15.11
CA GLY A 22 -4.50 8.56 -14.64
C GLY A 22 -5.56 7.64 -15.26
N MET A 23 -6.78 8.14 -15.51
CA MET A 23 -7.81 7.36 -16.19
C MET A 23 -7.53 7.20 -17.68
N GLU A 24 -6.88 8.18 -18.34
CA GLU A 24 -6.33 7.97 -19.69
C GLU A 24 -5.31 6.82 -19.72
N TYR A 25 -4.44 6.74 -18.71
CA TYR A 25 -3.49 5.63 -18.58
C TYR A 25 -4.22 4.30 -18.38
N VAL A 26 -5.22 4.24 -17.49
CA VAL A 26 -6.03 3.03 -17.25
C VAL A 26 -6.71 2.58 -18.55
N ASP A 27 -7.35 3.49 -19.27
CA ASP A 27 -8.02 3.18 -20.53
C ASP A 27 -7.03 2.60 -21.56
N GLN A 28 -5.79 3.11 -21.61
CA GLN A 28 -4.74 2.56 -22.48
C GLN A 28 -4.33 1.14 -22.07
N GLN A 29 -4.28 0.83 -20.78
CA GLN A 29 -3.97 -0.53 -20.30
C GLN A 29 -5.08 -1.54 -20.61
N LEU A 30 -6.33 -1.08 -20.71
CA LEU A 30 -7.50 -1.92 -21.00
C LEU A 30 -7.78 -2.07 -22.51
N LYS A 31 -7.04 -1.37 -23.38
CA LYS A 31 -7.17 -1.57 -24.83
C LYS A 31 -6.71 -2.98 -25.20
N PRO A 32 -7.48 -3.74 -26.00
CA PRO A 32 -7.07 -5.08 -26.42
C PRO A 32 -5.78 -5.01 -27.24
N THR A 33 -4.76 -5.72 -26.78
CA THR A 33 -3.47 -5.82 -27.48
C THR A 33 -3.66 -6.59 -28.79
N ARG A 34 -3.26 -6.03 -29.93
CA ARG A 34 -3.46 -6.60 -31.28
C ARG A 34 -2.72 -7.92 -31.56
N GLN A 35 -2.00 -8.50 -30.60
CA GLN A 35 -1.20 -9.70 -30.79
C GLN A 35 -1.65 -10.83 -29.87
N GLY A 36 -2.14 -11.91 -30.48
CA GLY A 36 -2.10 -13.23 -29.89
C GLY A 36 -3.45 -13.81 -29.51
N THR A 37 -3.97 -14.69 -30.38
CA THR A 37 -5.07 -15.65 -30.21
C THR A 37 -6.50 -15.10 -30.27
N ARG A 38 -7.23 -15.68 -31.24
CA ARG A 38 -8.69 -15.62 -31.41
C ARG A 38 -9.38 -16.27 -30.20
N GLN A 39 -9.45 -15.59 -29.06
CA GLN A 39 -10.65 -15.65 -28.25
C GLN A 39 -11.47 -14.42 -28.63
N LYS A 40 -12.72 -14.64 -29.07
CA LYS A 40 -13.71 -13.57 -29.13
C LYS A 40 -13.97 -13.14 -27.69
N GLU A 41 -13.08 -12.34 -27.13
CA GLU A 41 -13.46 -11.47 -26.03
C GLU A 41 -14.56 -10.56 -26.59
N PRO A 42 -15.72 -10.47 -25.92
CA PRO A 42 -16.74 -9.54 -26.35
C PRO A 42 -16.13 -8.14 -26.44
N PRO A 43 -16.53 -7.30 -27.41
CA PRO A 43 -16.17 -5.88 -27.37
C PRO A 43 -16.52 -5.37 -25.98
N LEU A 44 -15.58 -4.64 -25.34
CA LEU A 44 -15.70 -4.03 -24.00
C LEU A 44 -17.19 -3.86 -23.63
N PRO A 45 -17.74 -4.60 -22.64
CA PRO A 45 -19.15 -4.44 -22.31
C PRO A 45 -19.39 -2.99 -21.87
N ALA A 46 -20.60 -2.47 -22.08
CA ALA A 46 -20.96 -1.07 -21.89
C ALA A 46 -20.34 -0.44 -20.62
N GLY A 47 -19.69 0.71 -20.79
CA GLY A 47 -19.14 1.53 -19.68
C GLY A 47 -17.60 1.54 -19.61
N GLN A 48 -17.02 2.72 -19.43
CA GLN A 48 -15.61 2.89 -19.08
C GLN A 48 -15.43 2.65 -17.57
N PRO A 49 -14.24 2.20 -17.09
CA PRO A 49 -13.99 2.10 -15.66
C PRO A 49 -14.17 3.49 -15.01
N GLN A 50 -14.72 3.54 -13.81
CA GLN A 50 -14.89 4.70 -12.97
C GLN A 50 -13.79 4.80 -11.91
N VAL A 51 -13.81 5.90 -11.16
CA VAL A 51 -12.76 6.28 -10.21
C VAL A 51 -13.35 7.05 -9.03
N ALA A 52 -12.75 6.87 -7.87
CA ALA A 52 -12.94 7.76 -6.72
C ALA A 52 -11.57 8.14 -6.16
N LEU A 53 -11.43 9.40 -5.75
CA LEU A 53 -10.27 9.89 -5.00
C LEU A 53 -10.79 10.67 -3.79
N VAL A 54 -10.35 10.27 -2.61
CA VAL A 54 -10.67 10.95 -1.34
C VAL A 54 -9.37 11.34 -0.67
N ALA A 55 -9.14 12.65 -0.49
CA ALA A 55 -8.00 13.18 0.21
C ALA A 55 -8.42 13.89 1.51
N LEU A 56 -7.81 13.50 2.62
CA LEU A 56 -8.12 13.99 3.96
C LEU A 56 -6.88 14.59 4.61
N ASP A 57 -7.09 15.62 5.42
CA ASP A 57 -6.18 15.93 6.51
C ASP A 57 -6.31 14.83 7.59
N PRO A 58 -5.26 14.04 7.87
CA PRO A 58 -5.36 12.90 8.76
C PRO A 58 -5.56 13.28 10.24
N HIS A 59 -5.25 14.52 10.63
CA HIS A 59 -5.33 14.98 12.01
C HIS A 59 -6.68 15.60 12.37
N THR A 60 -7.38 16.13 11.37
CA THR A 60 -8.67 16.82 11.58
C THR A 60 -9.85 16.08 10.97
N GLY A 61 -9.60 15.18 10.01
CA GLY A 61 -10.65 14.51 9.22
C GLY A 61 -11.24 15.41 8.13
N GLU A 62 -10.71 16.63 7.95
CA GLU A 62 -11.19 17.55 6.93
C GLU A 62 -10.96 16.98 5.52
N ILE A 63 -12.04 16.85 4.74
CA ILE A 63 -11.99 16.43 3.34
C ILE A 63 -11.42 17.59 2.52
N ARG A 64 -10.16 17.43 2.08
CA ARG A 64 -9.44 18.46 1.33
C ARG A 64 -9.70 18.38 -0.17
N ALA A 65 -9.87 17.17 -0.70
CA ALA A 65 -10.28 16.94 -2.09
C ALA A 65 -11.15 15.68 -2.19
N LEU A 66 -12.14 15.72 -3.07
CA LEU A 66 -13.01 14.59 -3.36
C LEU A 66 -13.37 14.57 -4.85
N VAL A 67 -13.05 13.46 -5.51
CA VAL A 67 -13.49 13.16 -6.87
C VAL A 67 -14.37 11.91 -6.81
N GLY A 68 -15.65 12.07 -7.14
CA GLY A 68 -16.64 11.00 -7.06
C GLY A 68 -16.80 10.18 -8.36
N GLY A 69 -16.11 10.54 -9.44
CA GLY A 69 -16.26 9.90 -10.74
C GLY A 69 -15.43 10.60 -11.80
N ARG A 70 -15.43 10.09 -13.03
CA ARG A 70 -14.64 10.67 -14.13
C ARG A 70 -15.16 12.02 -14.59
N ASN A 71 -16.49 12.14 -14.72
CA ASN A 71 -17.12 13.33 -15.26
C ASN A 71 -18.57 13.42 -14.76
N TYR A 72 -18.86 14.46 -13.98
CA TYR A 72 -20.16 14.71 -13.39
C TYR A 72 -21.28 14.93 -14.44
N ALA A 73 -20.93 15.51 -15.59
CA ALA A 73 -21.89 15.74 -16.68
C ALA A 73 -22.33 14.44 -17.37
N THR A 74 -21.54 13.37 -17.26
CA THR A 74 -21.87 12.05 -17.81
C THR A 74 -22.49 11.13 -16.77
N SER A 75 -21.98 11.15 -15.54
CA SER A 75 -22.52 10.37 -14.42
C SER A 75 -22.45 11.19 -13.13
N GLN A 76 -23.57 11.29 -12.43
CA GLN A 76 -23.68 11.99 -11.15
C GLN A 76 -23.47 11.06 -9.94
N LEU A 77 -23.16 9.78 -10.18
CA LEU A 77 -22.90 8.82 -9.12
C LEU A 77 -21.59 9.18 -8.40
N ASN A 78 -21.66 9.33 -7.08
CA ASN A 78 -20.50 9.57 -6.24
C ASN A 78 -19.92 8.23 -5.74
N HIS A 79 -18.89 7.75 -6.43
CA HIS A 79 -18.19 6.51 -6.12
C HIS A 79 -17.42 6.56 -4.79
N ALA A 80 -17.17 7.75 -4.22
CA ALA A 80 -16.59 7.84 -2.88
C ALA A 80 -17.50 7.22 -1.80
N LEU A 81 -18.79 7.05 -2.10
CA LEU A 81 -19.81 6.43 -1.26
C LEU A 81 -20.25 5.05 -1.77
N ALA A 82 -19.64 4.54 -2.84
CA ALA A 82 -20.00 3.23 -3.39
C ALA A 82 -19.37 2.11 -2.54
N MET A 83 -20.19 1.16 -2.13
CA MET A 83 -19.74 -0.04 -1.42
C MET A 83 -18.97 -0.94 -2.37
N ARG A 84 -17.70 -1.22 -2.04
CA ARG A 84 -16.78 -1.99 -2.88
C ARG A 84 -15.85 -2.83 -2.01
N GLN A 85 -15.36 -3.95 -2.52
CA GLN A 85 -14.40 -4.78 -1.79
C GLN A 85 -13.01 -4.12 -1.82
N PRO A 86 -12.46 -3.65 -0.68
CA PRO A 86 -11.15 -2.97 -0.62
C PRO A 86 -9.97 -3.90 -0.91
N GLY A 87 -10.20 -5.23 -0.85
CA GLY A 87 -9.16 -6.22 -1.09
C GLY A 87 -7.97 -6.04 -0.13
N SER A 88 -6.76 -6.08 -0.67
CA SER A 88 -5.54 -6.00 0.14
C SER A 88 -5.31 -4.66 0.87
N VAL A 89 -6.08 -3.59 0.59
CA VAL A 89 -6.09 -2.37 1.43
C VAL A 89 -6.65 -2.66 2.83
N PHE A 90 -7.35 -3.78 3.05
CA PHE A 90 -7.77 -4.19 4.38
C PHE A 90 -6.63 -4.79 5.24
N LYS A 91 -5.55 -5.28 4.63
CA LYS A 91 -4.49 -6.00 5.35
C LYS A 91 -3.90 -5.23 6.53
N PRO A 92 -3.63 -3.91 6.47
CA PRO A 92 -3.13 -3.18 7.62
C PRO A 92 -3.95 -3.36 8.90
N PHE A 93 -5.27 -3.57 8.83
CA PHE A 93 -6.08 -3.89 10.02
C PHE A 93 -5.77 -5.28 10.62
N VAL A 94 -5.45 -6.27 9.78
CA VAL A 94 -4.99 -7.61 10.20
C VAL A 94 -3.64 -7.50 10.92
N TYR A 95 -2.69 -6.79 10.30
CA TYR A 95 -1.34 -6.63 10.85
C TYR A 95 -1.34 -5.73 12.08
N ALA A 96 -2.18 -4.70 12.13
CA ALA A 96 -2.42 -3.90 13.32
C ALA A 96 -2.93 -4.76 14.48
N ALA A 97 -3.91 -5.63 14.23
CA ALA A 97 -4.43 -6.54 15.25
C ALA A 97 -3.37 -7.55 15.74
N ALA A 98 -2.50 -8.02 14.84
CA ALA A 98 -1.36 -8.85 15.19
C ALA A 98 -0.36 -8.11 16.08
N LEU A 99 0.14 -6.96 15.63
CA LEU A 99 1.09 -6.14 16.38
C LEU A 99 0.51 -5.70 17.72
N ASN A 100 -0.81 -5.48 17.82
CA ASN A 100 -1.46 -5.13 19.08
C ASN A 100 -1.37 -6.23 20.15
N THR A 101 -1.04 -7.47 19.81
CA THR A 101 -0.79 -8.52 20.82
C THR A 101 0.46 -8.22 21.65
N SER A 102 1.40 -7.42 21.15
CA SER A 102 2.57 -6.93 21.91
C SER A 102 2.20 -6.12 23.16
N ILE A 103 1.05 -5.45 23.14
CA ILE A 103 0.55 -4.63 24.26
C ILE A 103 -0.58 -5.32 24.99
N ALA A 104 -1.56 -5.86 24.26
CA ALA A 104 -2.76 -6.45 24.85
C ALA A 104 -2.56 -7.90 25.31
N GLY A 105 -1.41 -8.51 25.00
CA GLY A 105 -1.16 -9.93 25.15
C GLY A 105 -1.96 -10.78 24.14
N GLY A 106 -1.85 -12.09 24.30
CA GLY A 106 -2.49 -13.08 23.44
C GLY A 106 -1.76 -14.41 23.50
N SER A 107 -2.24 -15.39 22.73
CA SER A 107 -1.58 -16.70 22.64
C SER A 107 -0.18 -16.60 22.03
N GLN A 108 0.07 -15.57 21.23
CA GLN A 108 1.35 -15.28 20.59
C GLN A 108 1.55 -13.77 20.48
N ILE A 109 2.78 -13.33 20.77
CA ILE A 109 3.23 -11.96 20.54
C ILE A 109 3.75 -11.87 19.11
N PHE A 110 3.25 -10.89 18.34
CA PHE A 110 3.75 -10.60 16.99
C PHE A 110 4.54 -9.29 16.98
N THR A 111 5.63 -9.33 16.23
CA THR A 111 6.53 -8.20 15.96
C THR A 111 6.78 -8.12 14.45
N PRO A 112 7.31 -7.00 13.93
CA PRO A 112 7.65 -6.89 12.51
C PRO A 112 8.58 -8.01 12.00
N ALA A 113 9.44 -8.53 12.89
CA ALA A 113 10.38 -9.63 12.63
C ALA A 113 9.78 -11.04 12.75
N SER A 114 8.54 -11.18 13.21
CA SER A 114 7.91 -12.49 13.37
C SER A 114 7.80 -13.20 12.02
N ILE A 115 8.21 -14.48 11.98
CA ILE A 115 8.26 -15.25 10.74
C ILE A 115 6.90 -15.93 10.48
N LEU A 116 6.42 -15.78 9.25
CA LEU A 116 5.23 -16.41 8.69
C LEU A 116 5.64 -17.34 7.55
N ASN A 117 4.78 -18.32 7.26
CA ASN A 117 5.00 -19.26 6.18
C ASN A 117 4.09 -18.93 5.00
N ASP A 118 4.69 -18.49 3.90
CA ASP A 118 4.03 -18.31 2.61
C ASP A 118 4.32 -19.51 1.72
N SER A 119 3.60 -20.60 1.94
CA SER A 119 3.64 -21.83 1.13
C SER A 119 2.23 -22.32 0.82
N PRO A 120 2.01 -23.19 -0.18
CA PRO A 120 0.69 -23.76 -0.46
C PRO A 120 0.03 -24.29 0.82
N THR A 121 -1.09 -23.70 1.21
CA THR A 121 -1.78 -24.00 2.47
C THR A 121 -3.28 -24.03 2.24
N THR A 122 -3.93 -25.08 2.77
CA THR A 122 -5.38 -25.17 2.86
C THR A 122 -5.80 -24.89 4.29
N PHE A 123 -6.59 -23.84 4.46
CA PHE A 123 -7.17 -23.45 5.75
C PHE A 123 -8.48 -24.19 5.95
N VAL A 124 -8.82 -24.51 7.20
CA VAL A 124 -10.12 -25.11 7.54
C VAL A 124 -10.87 -24.16 8.46
N PHE A 125 -12.09 -23.82 8.08
CA PHE A 125 -12.99 -22.98 8.86
C PHE A 125 -14.41 -23.55 8.79
N ASP A 126 -15.05 -23.75 9.95
CA ASP A 126 -16.36 -24.39 10.08
C ASP A 126 -16.50 -25.70 9.28
N GLY A 127 -15.46 -26.53 9.30
CA GLY A 127 -15.41 -27.81 8.59
C GLY A 127 -15.25 -27.70 7.06
N LYS A 128 -15.10 -26.49 6.52
CA LYS A 128 -14.88 -26.24 5.09
C LYS A 128 -13.42 -25.89 4.83
N GLY A 129 -12.83 -26.55 3.82
CA GLY A 129 -11.52 -26.20 3.30
C GLY A 129 -11.57 -24.92 2.47
N TYR A 130 -10.59 -24.05 2.67
CA TYR A 130 -10.38 -22.82 1.93
C TYR A 130 -8.91 -22.72 1.54
N SER A 131 -8.63 -22.70 0.24
CA SER A 131 -7.30 -22.48 -0.31
C SER A 131 -7.32 -21.13 -1.03
N PRO A 132 -6.70 -20.07 -0.47
CA PRO A 132 -6.62 -18.78 -1.14
C PRO A 132 -6.05 -18.94 -2.55
N GLY A 133 -6.71 -18.36 -3.55
CA GLY A 133 -6.33 -18.48 -4.95
C GLY A 133 -4.94 -17.92 -5.24
N ASN A 134 -4.22 -18.59 -6.14
CA ASN A 134 -2.89 -18.24 -6.62
C ASN A 134 -2.94 -16.94 -7.46
N PHE A 135 -2.35 -15.87 -6.95
CA PHE A 135 -1.76 -14.88 -7.85
C PHE A 135 -0.32 -15.35 -8.11
N LYS A 136 -0.03 -15.74 -9.36
CA LYS A 136 1.32 -16.02 -9.91
C LYS A 136 2.11 -17.26 -9.46
N HIS A 137 1.58 -18.15 -8.60
CA HIS A 137 2.30 -19.37 -8.13
C HIS A 137 3.68 -19.11 -7.48
N GLU A 138 3.99 -17.86 -7.13
CA GLU A 138 5.23 -17.49 -6.48
C GLU A 138 4.99 -17.44 -4.97
N PHE A 139 5.62 -18.37 -4.27
CA PHE A 139 5.64 -18.45 -2.82
C PHE A 139 6.98 -17.96 -2.33
N MET A 140 6.98 -17.08 -1.33
CA MET A 140 8.22 -16.57 -0.75
C MET A 140 8.77 -17.48 0.37
N GLY A 141 8.04 -18.53 0.75
CA GLY A 141 8.43 -19.43 1.83
C GLY A 141 8.41 -18.71 3.17
N SER A 142 9.50 -18.79 3.94
CA SER A 142 9.61 -18.12 5.24
C SER A 142 9.84 -16.63 5.05
N VAL A 143 8.92 -15.81 5.56
CA VAL A 143 8.93 -14.35 5.43
C VAL A 143 8.63 -13.68 6.75
N SER A 144 9.25 -12.54 7.02
CA SER A 144 8.86 -11.71 8.17
C SER A 144 7.47 -11.09 7.98
N LEU A 145 6.83 -10.68 9.09
CA LEU A 145 5.59 -9.92 9.09
C LEU A 145 5.72 -8.67 8.19
N ARG A 146 6.86 -7.96 8.28
CA ARG A 146 7.22 -6.81 7.44
C ARG A 146 7.16 -7.14 5.95
N GLN A 147 7.86 -8.20 5.53
CA GLN A 147 7.90 -8.62 4.13
C GLN A 147 6.52 -9.07 3.64
N ALA A 148 5.78 -9.81 4.46
CA ALA A 148 4.44 -10.29 4.10
C ALA A 148 3.47 -9.14 3.83
N LEU A 149 3.54 -8.05 4.62
CA LEU A 149 2.75 -6.84 4.37
C LEU A 149 3.22 -6.08 3.12
N ALA A 150 4.53 -5.87 2.97
CA ALA A 150 5.14 -5.14 1.86
C ALA A 150 4.81 -5.76 0.50
N HIS A 151 4.93 -7.09 0.41
CA HIS A 151 4.62 -7.88 -0.79
C HIS A 151 3.16 -8.32 -0.86
N SER A 152 2.35 -7.98 0.15
CA SER A 152 0.91 -8.25 0.17
C SER A 152 0.57 -9.74 0.01
N LEU A 153 1.29 -10.62 0.70
CA LEU A 153 1.14 -12.08 0.57
C LEU A 153 -0.18 -12.56 1.17
N ASN A 154 -0.98 -13.31 0.40
CA ASN A 154 -2.32 -13.73 0.82
C ASN A 154 -2.28 -14.86 1.85
N VAL A 155 -1.47 -15.90 1.61
CA VAL A 155 -1.40 -17.06 2.50
C VAL A 155 -0.88 -16.68 3.87
N ALA A 156 0.26 -15.98 3.93
CA ALA A 156 0.81 -15.46 5.19
C ALA A 156 -0.20 -14.59 5.96
N THR A 157 -0.99 -13.76 5.26
CA THR A 157 -2.00 -12.90 5.91
C THR A 157 -3.19 -13.70 6.44
N VAL A 158 -3.66 -14.73 5.74
CA VAL A 158 -4.76 -15.60 6.20
C VAL A 158 -4.31 -16.41 7.42
N GLN A 159 -3.08 -16.94 7.39
CA GLN A 159 -2.46 -17.63 8.53
C GLN A 159 -2.36 -16.70 9.74
N LEU A 160 -1.85 -15.48 9.55
CA LEU A 160 -1.76 -14.46 10.59
C LEU A 160 -3.14 -14.14 11.18
N ALA A 161 -4.13 -13.94 10.32
CA ALA A 161 -5.49 -13.63 10.75
C ALA A 161 -6.13 -14.75 11.58
N GLN A 162 -5.85 -16.00 11.23
CA GLN A 162 -6.29 -17.17 11.99
C GLN A 162 -5.63 -17.23 13.38
N GLN A 163 -4.32 -16.98 13.46
CA GLN A 163 -3.57 -16.99 14.73
C GLN A 163 -3.98 -15.85 15.67
N VAL A 164 -4.26 -14.67 15.11
CA VAL A 164 -4.74 -13.50 15.88
C VAL A 164 -6.19 -13.67 16.33
N GLY A 165 -7.01 -14.24 15.44
CA GLY A 165 -8.46 -14.41 15.61
C GLY A 165 -9.26 -13.33 14.89
N TYR A 166 -10.18 -13.76 14.02
CA TYR A 166 -10.97 -12.87 13.16
C TYR A 166 -11.80 -11.84 13.94
N ALA A 167 -12.33 -12.20 15.12
CA ALA A 167 -13.11 -11.28 15.95
C ALA A 167 -12.30 -10.06 16.42
N LYS A 168 -11.01 -10.23 16.74
CA LYS A 168 -10.14 -9.11 17.14
C LYS A 168 -9.89 -8.14 15.98
N ILE A 169 -9.72 -8.69 14.77
CA ILE A 169 -9.53 -7.92 13.53
C ILE A 169 -10.77 -7.09 13.24
N VAL A 170 -11.96 -7.71 13.30
CA VAL A 170 -13.24 -7.00 13.08
C VAL A 170 -13.48 -5.93 14.14
N ALA A 171 -13.20 -6.23 15.41
CA ALA A 171 -13.34 -5.24 16.48
C ALA A 171 -12.44 -4.03 16.26
N LEU A 172 -11.19 -4.23 15.83
CA LEU A 172 -10.27 -3.14 15.49
C LEU A 172 -10.75 -2.35 14.26
N ALA A 173 -11.15 -3.03 13.19
CA ALA A 173 -11.70 -2.41 11.99
C ALA A 173 -12.92 -1.52 12.29
N ARG A 174 -13.83 -1.98 13.15
CA ARG A 174 -15.00 -1.21 13.59
C ARG A 174 -14.62 -0.02 14.49
N ARG A 175 -13.63 -0.16 15.38
CA ARG A 175 -13.08 0.98 16.14
C ARG A 175 -12.44 2.02 15.21
N ALA A 176 -11.83 1.58 14.11
CA ALA A 176 -11.35 2.48 13.06
C ALA A 176 -12.47 3.12 12.22
N GLY A 177 -13.75 2.80 12.49
CA GLY A 177 -14.90 3.42 11.82
C GLY A 177 -15.38 2.70 10.56
N LEU A 178 -14.95 1.46 10.31
CA LEU A 178 -15.55 0.64 9.26
C LEU A 178 -16.91 0.06 9.70
N ASN A 179 -17.80 -0.15 8.74
CA ASN A 179 -19.20 -0.51 8.98
C ASN A 179 -19.40 -1.91 9.58
N SER A 180 -20.63 -2.16 10.07
CA SER A 180 -21.03 -3.42 10.71
C SER A 180 -21.15 -4.61 9.75
N GLY A 181 -21.09 -4.38 8.44
CA GLY A 181 -21.14 -5.42 7.41
C GLY A 181 -19.93 -6.35 7.43
N ILE A 182 -18.79 -5.89 7.97
CA ILE A 182 -17.57 -6.71 8.12
C ILE A 182 -17.80 -7.80 9.18
N GLN A 183 -17.59 -9.06 8.78
CA GLN A 183 -17.80 -10.24 9.65
C GLN A 183 -16.50 -10.97 9.98
N ALA A 184 -16.50 -11.68 11.10
CA ALA A 184 -15.34 -12.39 11.64
C ALA A 184 -15.16 -13.77 11.00
N THR A 185 -14.87 -13.80 9.69
CA THR A 185 -14.63 -15.02 8.90
C THR A 185 -13.24 -14.98 8.26
N PRO A 186 -12.71 -16.09 7.70
CA PRO A 186 -11.43 -16.09 6.98
C PRO A 186 -11.37 -15.07 5.83
N ALA A 187 -12.51 -14.76 5.20
CA ALA A 187 -12.59 -13.81 4.10
C ALA A 187 -12.21 -12.38 4.52
N VAL A 188 -12.32 -12.05 5.81
CA VAL A 188 -11.89 -10.75 6.36
C VAL A 188 -10.40 -10.51 6.15
N ALA A 189 -9.58 -11.55 6.17
CA ALA A 189 -8.13 -11.44 6.03
C ALA A 189 -7.70 -10.84 4.68
N LEU A 190 -8.57 -10.96 3.68
CA LEU A 190 -8.31 -10.51 2.31
C LEU A 190 -9.17 -9.31 1.88
N GLY A 191 -9.96 -8.73 2.79
CA GLY A 191 -10.79 -7.56 2.49
C GLY A 191 -11.95 -7.85 1.53
N ALA A 192 -12.60 -9.01 1.68
CA ALA A 192 -13.73 -9.42 0.85
C ALA A 192 -15.08 -8.79 1.28
N TYR A 193 -15.12 -8.07 2.40
CA TYR A 193 -16.30 -7.31 2.84
C TYR A 193 -16.26 -5.91 2.27
N GLU A 194 -17.41 -5.40 1.86
CA GLU A 194 -17.50 -4.08 1.22
C GLU A 194 -17.35 -2.92 2.21
N ALA A 195 -16.67 -1.88 1.76
CA ALA A 195 -16.57 -0.58 2.40
C ALA A 195 -16.53 0.51 1.33
N THR A 196 -16.92 1.73 1.68
CA THR A 196 -16.80 2.87 0.76
C THR A 196 -15.38 3.43 0.74
N PRO A 197 -14.92 4.08 -0.34
CA PRO A 197 -13.65 4.81 -0.33
C PRO A 197 -13.56 5.85 0.79
N LEU A 198 -14.66 6.51 1.14
CA LEU A 198 -14.70 7.48 2.24
C LEU A 198 -14.55 6.80 3.62
N GLU A 199 -15.18 5.65 3.84
CA GLU A 199 -14.98 4.85 5.06
C GLU A 199 -13.53 4.38 5.19
N MET A 200 -12.94 3.90 4.10
CA MET A 200 -11.54 3.48 4.08
C MET A 200 -10.58 4.63 4.35
N ALA A 201 -10.83 5.81 3.77
CA ALA A 201 -10.04 7.02 4.03
C ALA A 201 -10.15 7.44 5.50
N GLY A 202 -11.36 7.47 6.06
CA GLY A 202 -11.60 7.75 7.48
C GLY A 202 -10.91 6.75 8.40
N ALA A 203 -10.94 5.45 8.08
CA ALA A 203 -10.28 4.43 8.88
C ALA A 203 -8.75 4.50 8.83
N TYR A 204 -8.18 4.88 7.69
CA TYR A 204 -6.74 5.08 7.55
C TYR A 204 -6.21 6.29 8.32
N THR A 205 -7.08 7.20 8.79
CA THR A 205 -6.65 8.29 9.70
C THR A 205 -6.02 7.72 10.96
N ALA A 206 -6.51 6.57 11.48
CA ALA A 206 -5.89 5.89 12.60
C ALA A 206 -4.41 5.58 12.35
N PHE A 207 -4.04 5.23 11.12
CA PHE A 207 -2.65 4.92 10.77
C PHE A 207 -1.81 6.18 10.55
N ALA A 208 -2.38 7.17 9.87
CA ALA A 208 -1.72 8.43 9.56
C ALA A 208 -1.59 9.37 10.78
N ASN A 209 -2.41 9.17 11.81
CA ASN A 209 -2.51 10.03 12.99
C ASN A 209 -2.19 9.28 14.29
N SER A 210 -1.06 8.58 14.32
CA SER A 210 -0.48 8.00 15.54
C SER A 210 -1.40 7.06 16.34
N GLY A 211 -2.36 6.39 15.69
CA GLY A 211 -3.33 5.50 16.32
C GLY A 211 -4.68 6.12 16.62
N GLU A 212 -4.89 7.41 16.35
CA GLU A 212 -6.15 8.12 16.58
C GLU A 212 -6.96 8.25 15.28
N ARG A 213 -8.21 7.79 15.30
CA ARG A 213 -9.14 7.92 14.19
C ARG A 213 -9.96 9.20 14.32
N VAL A 214 -10.06 9.96 13.24
CA VAL A 214 -10.95 11.12 13.11
C VAL A 214 -12.00 10.88 12.03
N SER A 215 -13.22 11.35 12.26
CA SER A 215 -14.31 11.24 11.27
C SER A 215 -14.06 12.18 10.09
N PRO A 216 -14.27 11.73 8.83
CA PRO A 216 -14.32 12.64 7.70
C PRO A 216 -15.38 13.73 7.86
N THR A 217 -15.04 14.98 7.54
CA THR A 217 -15.95 16.13 7.58
C THR A 217 -15.74 17.01 6.35
N ASP A 218 -16.82 17.51 5.76
CA ASP A 218 -16.83 18.37 4.56
C ASP A 218 -17.23 19.83 4.86
N VAL A 219 -17.85 20.07 6.01
CA VAL A 219 -18.27 21.39 6.50
C VAL A 219 -17.55 21.73 7.79
N THR A 220 -16.88 22.89 7.84
CA THR A 220 -16.21 23.40 9.04
C THR A 220 -17.14 24.30 9.85
N LEU A 221 -17.93 25.16 9.19
CA LEU A 221 -18.74 26.17 9.88
C LEU A 221 -20.00 26.54 9.08
N VAL A 222 -21.13 26.71 9.76
CA VAL A 222 -22.35 27.31 9.19
C VAL A 222 -22.74 28.52 10.03
N ARG A 223 -22.86 29.68 9.38
CA ARG A 223 -23.32 30.94 10.00
C ARG A 223 -24.69 31.37 9.46
N ALA A 224 -25.53 31.88 10.34
CA ALA A 224 -26.75 32.58 9.98
C ALA A 224 -26.42 33.95 9.35
N ALA A 225 -27.45 34.63 8.81
CA ALA A 225 -27.27 35.94 8.19
C ALA A 225 -26.91 37.04 9.20
N ASP A 226 -27.30 36.87 10.46
CA ASP A 226 -26.99 37.76 11.59
C ASP A 226 -25.61 37.50 12.22
N GLY A 227 -24.85 36.54 11.68
CA GLY A 227 -23.52 36.17 12.16
C GLY A 227 -23.50 35.08 13.24
N SER A 228 -24.65 34.64 13.76
CA SER A 228 -24.70 33.54 14.73
C SER A 228 -24.19 32.22 14.14
N ILE A 229 -23.49 31.43 14.95
CA ILE A 229 -22.96 30.10 14.57
C ILE A 229 -24.10 29.08 14.73
N LEU A 230 -24.46 28.41 13.63
CA LEU A 230 -25.47 27.36 13.59
C LEU A 230 -24.84 25.96 13.71
N TYR A 231 -23.61 25.81 13.23
CA TYR A 231 -22.84 24.57 13.26
C TYR A 231 -21.36 24.91 13.20
N GLU A 232 -20.53 24.21 13.97
CA GLU A 232 -19.08 24.27 13.94
C GLU A 232 -18.56 22.84 14.09
N SER A 233 -17.79 22.38 13.12
CA SER A 233 -17.14 21.07 13.19
C SER A 233 -15.97 21.14 14.16
N ARG A 234 -15.89 20.15 15.04
CA ARG A 234 -14.78 19.97 15.97
C ARG A 234 -14.25 18.55 15.78
N PRO A 235 -12.96 18.37 15.46
CA PRO A 235 -12.37 17.05 15.40
C PRO A 235 -12.62 16.32 16.72
N ASP A 236 -13.04 15.06 16.62
CA ASP A 236 -13.23 14.15 17.75
C ASP A 236 -12.34 12.92 17.56
N PRO A 237 -11.04 13.02 17.90
CA PRO A 237 -10.10 11.92 17.76
C PRO A 237 -10.47 10.78 18.71
N GLN A 238 -10.60 9.58 18.16
CA GLN A 238 -10.91 8.37 18.89
C GLN A 238 -9.69 7.44 18.90
N PRO A 239 -9.16 7.04 20.07
CA PRO A 239 -8.00 6.17 20.12
C PRO A 239 -8.35 4.76 19.63
N VAL A 240 -7.63 4.27 18.61
CA VAL A 240 -7.82 2.94 18.00
C VAL A 240 -6.64 2.01 18.28
N LEU A 241 -5.43 2.55 18.26
CA LEU A 241 -4.17 1.84 18.44
C LEU A 241 -3.26 2.57 19.42
N ASP A 242 -2.44 1.81 20.15
CA ASP A 242 -1.29 2.36 20.86
C ASP A 242 -0.31 2.99 19.84
N PRO A 243 0.21 4.20 20.08
CA PRO A 243 1.12 4.87 19.14
C PRO A 243 2.36 4.03 18.77
N ARG A 244 2.85 3.18 19.67
CA ARG A 244 3.99 2.28 19.40
C ARG A 244 3.60 1.19 18.41
N VAL A 245 2.42 0.58 18.59
CA VAL A 245 1.86 -0.40 17.64
C VAL A 245 1.66 0.26 16.28
N ASN A 246 1.11 1.48 16.26
CA ASN A 246 0.93 2.24 15.03
C ASN A 246 2.26 2.53 14.33
N TYR A 247 3.28 2.96 15.07
CA TYR A 247 4.60 3.23 14.50
C TYR A 247 5.20 1.99 13.82
N LEU A 248 5.13 0.82 14.46
CA LEU A 248 5.59 -0.43 13.85
C LEU A 248 4.84 -0.75 12.55
N LEU A 249 3.51 -0.65 12.56
CA LEU A 249 2.68 -0.86 11.37
C LEU A 249 3.04 0.11 10.24
N VAL A 250 3.12 1.41 10.54
CA VAL A 250 3.46 2.45 9.57
C VAL A 250 4.84 2.19 8.99
N SER A 251 5.83 1.83 9.82
CA SER A 251 7.17 1.50 9.34
C SER A 251 7.17 0.31 8.36
N MET A 252 6.29 -0.67 8.53
CA MET A 252 6.13 -1.78 7.58
C MET A 252 5.39 -1.35 6.32
N MET A 253 4.45 -0.41 6.42
CA MET A 253 3.76 0.17 5.28
C MET A 253 4.63 1.13 4.45
N GLU A 254 5.68 1.71 5.02
CA GLU A 254 6.73 2.41 4.24
C GLU A 254 7.39 1.46 3.25
N ASP A 255 7.58 0.18 3.63
CA ASP A 255 8.21 -0.81 2.75
C ASP A 255 7.37 -1.21 1.54
N VAL A 256 6.05 -0.99 1.60
CA VAL A 256 5.20 -1.12 0.42
C VAL A 256 5.68 -0.17 -0.70
N LEU A 257 6.18 1.02 -0.34
CA LEU A 257 6.69 2.00 -1.30
C LEU A 257 8.19 1.84 -1.60
N THR A 258 8.99 1.23 -0.72
CA THR A 258 10.45 1.10 -0.95
C THR A 258 10.80 -0.14 -1.76
N SER A 259 10.24 -1.30 -1.41
CA SER A 259 10.57 -2.59 -2.02
C SER A 259 9.35 -3.47 -2.34
N GLY A 260 8.16 -3.06 -1.90
CA GLY A 260 6.93 -3.82 -2.06
C GLY A 260 6.11 -3.48 -3.30
N THR A 261 4.85 -3.89 -3.26
CA THR A 261 3.86 -3.74 -4.34
C THR A 261 3.61 -2.29 -4.80
N GLY A 262 3.97 -1.29 -3.99
CA GLY A 262 3.82 0.13 -4.29
C GLY A 262 5.11 0.81 -4.79
N ALA A 263 6.22 0.08 -4.97
CA ALA A 263 7.53 0.64 -5.33
C ALA A 263 7.52 1.49 -6.63
N VAL A 264 6.58 1.21 -7.54
CA VAL A 264 6.38 1.99 -8.78
C VAL A 264 6.06 3.46 -8.50
N ALA A 265 5.47 3.81 -7.34
CA ALA A 265 5.25 5.21 -6.97
C ALA A 265 6.59 5.98 -6.84
N ARG A 266 7.62 5.32 -6.31
CA ARG A 266 8.98 5.85 -6.28
C ARG A 266 9.56 5.91 -7.70
N ALA A 267 9.39 4.87 -8.52
CA ALA A 267 9.86 4.92 -9.91
C ALA A 267 9.23 6.09 -10.71
N ARG A 268 7.98 6.45 -10.41
CA ARG A 268 7.23 7.58 -10.99
C ARG A 268 7.57 8.96 -10.40
N GLY A 269 8.54 9.03 -9.48
CA GLY A 269 9.13 10.28 -9.00
C GLY A 269 8.55 10.85 -7.71
N PHE A 270 7.64 10.15 -7.01
CA PHE A 270 7.20 10.59 -5.69
C PHE A 270 8.27 10.25 -4.64
N ARG A 271 8.78 11.25 -3.90
CA ARG A 271 9.97 11.10 -3.01
C ARG A 271 9.73 11.44 -1.55
N LEU A 272 8.59 12.03 -1.18
CA LEU A 272 8.32 12.38 0.22
C LEU A 272 8.19 11.13 1.12
N PRO A 273 8.52 11.22 2.42
CA PRO A 273 8.20 10.19 3.39
C PRO A 273 6.70 9.87 3.38
N ALA A 274 6.36 8.59 3.22
CA ALA A 274 4.99 8.14 3.09
C ALA A 274 4.88 6.65 3.39
N ALA A 275 3.69 6.22 3.79
CA ALA A 275 3.32 4.83 3.97
C ALA A 275 2.08 4.54 3.11
N ALA A 276 1.96 3.31 2.61
CA ALA A 276 0.84 2.98 1.73
C ALA A 276 0.47 1.49 1.74
N LYS A 277 -0.63 1.17 1.07
CA LYS A 277 -1.05 -0.18 0.74
C LYS A 277 -1.77 -0.22 -0.61
N THR A 278 -1.39 -1.20 -1.43
CA THR A 278 -2.09 -1.61 -2.65
C THR A 278 -3.27 -2.53 -2.35
N GLY A 279 -4.34 -2.43 -3.12
CA GLY A 279 -5.44 -3.39 -3.12
C GLY A 279 -5.78 -3.84 -4.53
N THR A 280 -5.98 -5.14 -4.67
CA THR A 280 -6.49 -5.77 -5.89
C THR A 280 -7.54 -6.78 -5.47
N SER A 281 -8.74 -6.65 -6.02
CA SER A 281 -9.86 -7.60 -5.91
C SER A 281 -10.53 -7.68 -7.29
N HIS A 282 -11.83 -7.40 -7.38
CA HIS A 282 -12.47 -6.99 -8.63
C HIS A 282 -11.99 -5.62 -9.10
N ASP A 283 -11.57 -4.77 -8.16
CA ASP A 283 -11.21 -3.38 -8.38
C ASP A 283 -9.74 -3.12 -8.05
N GLY A 284 -9.24 -1.99 -8.54
CA GLY A 284 -7.94 -1.43 -8.18
C GLY A 284 -8.05 -0.41 -7.06
N TRP A 285 -7.27 -0.60 -6.00
CA TRP A 285 -7.20 0.31 -4.86
C TRP A 285 -5.78 0.74 -4.53
N PHE A 286 -5.64 1.95 -4.03
CA PHE A 286 -4.41 2.43 -3.41
C PHE A 286 -4.75 3.39 -2.27
N ALA A 287 -4.28 3.07 -1.06
CA ALA A 287 -4.42 3.93 0.10
C ALA A 287 -3.02 4.30 0.61
N GLY A 288 -2.71 5.59 0.68
CA GLY A 288 -1.42 6.05 1.13
C GLY A 288 -1.46 7.44 1.72
N PHE A 289 -0.50 7.73 2.58
CA PHE A 289 -0.45 8.98 3.32
C PHE A 289 0.99 9.43 3.58
N THR A 290 1.15 10.73 3.69
CA THR A 290 2.31 11.36 4.34
C THR A 290 1.93 11.72 5.78
N SER A 291 2.82 12.42 6.50
CA SER A 291 2.48 13.03 7.78
C SER A 291 1.44 14.16 7.69
N GLU A 292 1.15 14.69 6.50
CA GLU A 292 0.29 15.88 6.34
C GLU A 292 -0.97 15.62 5.52
N LEU A 293 -1.00 14.55 4.71
CA LEU A 293 -2.08 14.31 3.75
C LEU A 293 -2.28 12.80 3.54
N LEU A 294 -3.53 12.36 3.68
CA LEU A 294 -3.99 11.01 3.39
C LEU A 294 -4.78 10.99 2.09
N CYS A 295 -4.57 10.00 1.24
CA CYS A 295 -5.32 9.84 0.00
C CYS A 295 -5.65 8.36 -0.27
N VAL A 296 -6.92 8.10 -0.59
CA VAL A 296 -7.43 6.80 -1.04
C VAL A 296 -7.97 6.95 -2.45
N VAL A 297 -7.52 6.08 -3.35
CA VAL A 297 -7.98 5.98 -4.73
C VAL A 297 -8.59 4.60 -4.98
N TRP A 298 -9.74 4.59 -5.64
CA TRP A 298 -10.43 3.41 -6.15
C TRP A 298 -10.63 3.54 -7.66
N VAL A 299 -10.50 2.43 -8.40
CA VAL A 299 -10.80 2.31 -9.82
C VAL A 299 -11.53 0.99 -10.06
N GLY A 300 -12.67 1.02 -10.75
CA GLY A 300 -13.47 -0.18 -11.00
C GLY A 300 -14.63 0.07 -11.94
N PHE A 301 -15.44 -0.95 -12.23
CA PHE A 301 -16.62 -0.81 -13.10
C PHE A 301 -17.93 -0.75 -12.30
N ASP A 302 -18.89 0.05 -12.76
CA ASP A 302 -20.19 0.25 -12.07
C ASP A 302 -20.99 -1.05 -11.92
N ASP A 303 -20.84 -1.98 -12.87
CA ASP A 303 -21.49 -3.28 -12.90
C ASP A 303 -20.76 -4.38 -12.09
N ASN A 304 -19.72 -4.00 -11.31
CA ASN A 304 -18.88 -4.90 -10.52
C ASN A 304 -18.12 -5.97 -11.33
N ARG A 305 -18.01 -5.85 -12.66
CA ARG A 305 -17.14 -6.76 -13.42
C ARG A 305 -15.67 -6.50 -13.05
N GLU A 306 -14.86 -7.53 -13.21
CA GLU A 306 -13.44 -7.47 -12.84
C GLU A 306 -12.67 -6.49 -13.74
N LEU A 307 -11.85 -5.63 -13.13
CA LEU A 307 -11.01 -4.66 -13.83
C LEU A 307 -9.86 -5.34 -14.59
N HIS A 308 -9.46 -6.54 -14.17
CA HIS A 308 -8.29 -7.28 -14.65
C HIS A 308 -6.98 -6.45 -14.66
N LEU A 309 -6.87 -5.50 -13.74
CA LEU A 309 -5.71 -4.64 -13.57
C LEU A 309 -5.39 -4.47 -12.08
N GLU A 310 -4.17 -4.85 -11.68
CA GLU A 310 -3.70 -4.70 -10.30
C GLU A 310 -3.78 -3.24 -9.83
N GLY A 311 -4.04 -2.99 -8.54
CA GLY A 311 -4.05 -1.65 -7.96
C GLY A 311 -2.77 -0.83 -8.25
N ALA A 312 -1.63 -1.51 -8.38
CA ALA A 312 -0.35 -0.90 -8.75
C ALA A 312 -0.32 -0.32 -10.18
N ARG A 313 -1.21 -0.78 -11.07
CA ARG A 313 -1.35 -0.35 -12.46
C ARG A 313 -2.63 0.45 -12.73
N SER A 314 -3.50 0.64 -11.73
CA SER A 314 -4.75 1.41 -11.85
C SER A 314 -4.80 2.60 -10.89
N ALA A 315 -5.03 2.34 -9.61
CA ALA A 315 -5.19 3.38 -8.58
C ALA A 315 -3.86 4.05 -8.17
N LEU A 316 -2.76 3.31 -8.11
CA LEU A 316 -1.44 3.83 -7.72
C LEU A 316 -0.94 4.96 -8.62
N PRO A 317 -1.00 4.86 -9.97
CA PRO A 317 -0.65 5.97 -10.86
C PRO A 317 -1.37 7.28 -10.54
N ILE A 318 -2.69 7.22 -10.32
CA ILE A 318 -3.52 8.38 -9.98
C ILE A 318 -3.07 8.97 -8.63
N TRP A 319 -2.94 8.12 -7.60
CA TRP A 319 -2.46 8.54 -6.28
C TRP A 319 -1.09 9.21 -6.37
N THR A 320 -0.18 8.64 -7.17
CA THR A 320 1.19 9.15 -7.30
C THR A 320 1.20 10.54 -7.95
N GLU A 321 0.44 10.74 -9.02
CA GLU A 321 0.34 12.05 -9.68
C GLU A 321 -0.35 13.09 -8.79
N PHE A 322 -1.39 12.70 -8.05
CA PHE A 322 -2.03 13.57 -7.06
C PHE A 322 -1.03 14.00 -5.99
N MET A 323 -0.33 13.07 -5.34
CA MET A 323 0.60 13.37 -4.26
C MET A 323 1.81 14.19 -4.74
N LYS A 324 2.28 13.99 -5.99
CA LYS A 324 3.32 14.83 -6.61
C LYS A 324 2.85 16.26 -6.88
N ARG A 325 1.57 16.46 -7.20
CA ARG A 325 0.99 17.79 -7.39
C ARG A 325 0.79 18.47 -6.04
N ALA A 326 0.21 17.75 -5.07
CA ALA A 326 0.05 18.19 -3.69
C ALA A 326 1.39 18.60 -3.07
N SER A 327 2.47 17.84 -3.29
CA SER A 327 3.80 18.15 -2.76
C SER A 327 4.44 19.42 -3.32
N LYS A 328 3.85 20.08 -4.31
CA LYS A 328 4.28 21.40 -4.79
C LYS A 328 3.64 22.54 -4.01
N LEU A 329 2.53 22.28 -3.32
CA LEU A 329 1.83 23.26 -2.50
C LEU A 329 2.56 23.44 -1.16
N ARG A 330 2.62 24.69 -0.68
CA ARG A 330 3.39 25.08 0.51
C ARG A 330 3.04 24.25 1.75
N GLN A 331 1.77 23.88 1.91
CA GLN A 331 1.29 23.13 3.07
C GLN A 331 1.78 21.67 3.08
N TYR A 332 1.89 21.02 1.92
CA TYR A 332 2.15 19.58 1.83
C TYR A 332 3.56 19.22 1.34
N ARG A 333 4.37 20.21 0.93
CA ARG A 333 5.71 19.98 0.38
C ARG A 333 6.76 19.49 1.39
N ASP A 334 6.56 19.78 2.67
CA ASP A 334 7.57 19.59 3.73
C ASP A 334 7.26 18.41 4.66
N ALA A 335 6.48 17.42 4.17
CA ALA A 335 6.10 16.23 4.92
C ALA A 335 7.30 15.55 5.60
N LYS A 336 7.17 15.33 6.90
CA LYS A 336 8.23 14.76 7.74
C LYS A 336 8.13 13.23 7.82
N PRO A 337 9.25 12.53 8.06
CA PRO A 337 9.22 11.13 8.47
C PRO A 337 8.34 10.92 9.69
N PHE A 338 7.73 9.74 9.79
CA PHE A 338 6.90 9.38 10.94
C PHE A 338 7.77 9.28 12.20
N ARG A 339 7.35 9.98 13.27
CA ARG A 339 8.14 10.07 14.50
C ARG A 339 7.98 8.79 15.33
N SER A 340 9.10 8.23 15.77
CA SER A 340 9.10 7.11 16.71
C SER A 340 8.65 7.58 18.10
N PRO A 341 7.62 6.97 18.72
CA PRO A 341 7.24 7.25 20.10
C PRO A 341 8.23 6.64 21.08
N SER A 342 8.17 7.06 22.35
CA SER A 342 8.92 6.43 23.45
C SER A 342 8.52 4.96 23.62
N GLY A 343 9.48 4.13 24.03
CA GLY A 343 9.27 2.69 24.21
C GLY A 343 9.41 1.87 22.92
N ILE A 344 10.01 2.45 21.87
CA ILE A 344 10.49 1.74 20.68
C ILE A 344 12.00 1.56 20.76
N VAL A 345 12.46 0.33 20.57
CA VAL A 345 13.88 -0.04 20.60
C VAL A 345 14.31 -0.56 19.22
N PRO A 346 15.31 0.06 18.57
CA PRO A 346 15.87 -0.45 17.32
C PRO A 346 16.96 -1.50 17.61
N LEU A 347 16.91 -2.64 16.91
CA LEU A 347 17.91 -3.71 17.03
C LEU A 347 18.35 -4.23 15.66
N ARG A 348 19.58 -4.74 15.59
CA ARG A 348 20.08 -5.44 14.41
C ARG A 348 19.69 -6.90 14.49
N ILE A 349 18.86 -7.33 13.54
CA ILE A 349 18.39 -8.71 13.44
C ILE A 349 18.87 -9.40 12.18
N CYS A 350 18.87 -10.72 12.22
CA CYS A 350 18.98 -11.55 11.03
C CYS A 350 17.62 -11.58 10.32
N PRO A 351 17.53 -11.13 9.06
CA PRO A 351 16.26 -11.06 8.35
C PRO A 351 15.63 -12.44 8.11
N ASP A 352 16.43 -13.49 8.07
CA ASP A 352 15.96 -14.85 7.74
C ASP A 352 15.43 -15.60 8.98
N SER A 353 15.91 -15.28 10.19
CA SER A 353 15.41 -15.88 11.45
C SER A 353 14.51 -14.98 12.29
N GLY A 354 14.55 -13.67 12.07
CA GLY A 354 13.89 -12.69 12.95
C GLY A 354 14.56 -12.53 14.32
N GLN A 355 15.68 -13.22 14.57
CA GLN A 355 16.43 -13.22 15.83
C GLN A 355 17.57 -12.18 15.83
N LEU A 356 18.18 -11.92 16.99
CA LEU A 356 19.33 -11.01 17.08
C LEU A 356 20.45 -11.43 16.13
N ALA A 357 21.00 -10.49 15.37
CA ALA A 357 22.06 -10.79 14.42
C ALA A 357 23.30 -11.37 15.12
N GLY A 358 23.76 -12.52 14.64
CA GLY A 358 25.04 -13.11 15.01
C GLY A 358 26.17 -12.69 14.06
N PRO A 359 27.44 -12.96 14.41
CA PRO A 359 28.60 -12.62 13.58
C PRO A 359 28.63 -13.36 12.23
N TYR A 360 27.87 -14.46 12.10
CA TYR A 360 27.81 -15.28 10.89
C TYR A 360 26.61 -14.98 9.99
N CYS A 361 25.77 -13.99 10.36
CA CYS A 361 24.62 -13.62 9.53
C CYS A 361 25.10 -12.92 8.25
N PRO A 362 24.75 -13.44 7.05
CA PRO A 362 25.23 -12.87 5.78
C PRO A 362 24.67 -11.48 5.54
N ARG A 363 23.47 -11.21 6.07
CA ARG A 363 22.81 -9.91 6.04
C ARG A 363 22.26 -9.59 7.43
N THR A 364 22.26 -8.30 7.75
CA THR A 364 21.64 -7.78 8.98
C THR A 364 20.80 -6.58 8.63
N VAL A 365 19.65 -6.45 9.28
CA VAL A 365 18.73 -5.33 9.08
C VAL A 365 18.42 -4.68 10.43
N SER A 366 18.18 -3.38 10.43
CA SER A 366 17.68 -2.68 11.62
C SER A 366 16.16 -2.86 11.66
N GLU A 367 15.64 -3.37 12.76
CA GLU A 367 14.21 -3.54 12.99
C GLU A 367 13.80 -2.88 14.31
N SER A 368 12.58 -2.37 14.36
CA SER A 368 12.02 -1.70 15.54
C SER A 368 11.12 -2.65 16.32
N PHE A 369 11.24 -2.59 17.64
CA PHE A 369 10.44 -3.40 18.58
C PHE A 369 9.82 -2.50 19.64
N ILE A 370 8.70 -2.92 20.19
CA ILE A 370 8.23 -2.36 21.46
C ILE A 370 9.12 -2.92 22.57
N GLU A 371 9.57 -2.06 23.49
CA GLU A 371 10.40 -2.45 24.62
C GLU A 371 9.79 -3.66 25.38
N GLY A 372 10.61 -4.69 25.59
CA GLY A 372 10.21 -5.95 26.20
C GLY A 372 9.68 -7.00 25.20
N THR A 373 9.59 -6.68 23.91
CA THR A 373 9.16 -7.62 22.85
C THR A 373 10.26 -7.95 21.86
N GLU A 374 11.43 -7.33 22.01
CA GLU A 374 12.60 -7.64 21.21
C GLU A 374 13.06 -9.10 21.34
N PRO A 375 13.63 -9.68 20.27
CA PRO A 375 14.28 -10.98 20.38
C PRO A 375 15.47 -10.88 21.34
N VAL A 376 15.57 -11.84 22.25
CA VAL A 376 16.72 -12.01 23.17
C VAL A 376 17.64 -13.14 22.75
N VAL A 377 17.19 -13.98 21.82
CA VAL A 377 17.94 -15.13 21.30
C VAL A 377 18.75 -14.68 20.08
N GLN A 378 20.02 -15.05 20.05
CA GLN A 378 20.90 -14.83 18.90
C GLN A 378 20.58 -15.83 17.79
N CYS A 379 20.70 -15.37 16.54
CA CYS A 379 20.43 -16.14 15.33
C CYS A 379 21.09 -17.52 15.38
N GLN A 380 20.27 -18.58 15.32
CA GLN A 380 20.73 -19.97 15.39
C GLN A 380 20.88 -20.63 14.01
N ILE A 381 20.29 -20.05 12.96
CA ILE A 381 20.31 -20.64 11.62
C ILE A 381 21.62 -20.34 10.85
N HIS A 382 22.38 -19.32 11.27
CA HIS A 382 23.68 -18.99 10.70
C HIS A 382 24.78 -19.24 11.73
N SER A 383 25.59 -20.28 11.49
CA SER A 383 26.64 -20.75 12.39
C SER A 383 27.98 -20.84 11.63
N PRO A 384 29.13 -20.88 12.32
CA PRO A 384 30.41 -21.10 11.65
C PRO A 384 30.39 -22.48 10.99
N GLY A 385 30.23 -22.50 9.65
CA GLY A 385 30.08 -23.71 8.84
C GLY A 385 28.93 -23.65 7.82
N THR A 386 27.99 -22.71 7.95
CA THR A 386 26.82 -22.57 7.05
C THR A 386 27.04 -21.58 5.89
N LEU A 387 28.29 -21.20 5.59
CA LEU A 387 28.61 -20.39 4.41
C LEU A 387 28.42 -21.24 3.14
N GLU A 388 27.20 -21.41 2.68
CA GLU A 388 26.95 -21.77 1.30
C GLU A 388 27.44 -20.62 0.41
N VAL A 389 28.32 -20.98 -0.51
CA VAL A 389 28.92 -20.11 -1.50
C VAL A 389 27.80 -19.37 -2.23
N ALA A 390 27.77 -18.03 -2.12
CA ALA A 390 26.94 -17.21 -2.99
C ALA A 390 27.30 -17.55 -4.44
N GLN A 391 26.40 -18.25 -5.15
CA GLN A 391 26.57 -18.47 -6.58
C GLN A 391 26.60 -17.08 -7.26
N PRO A 392 27.63 -16.76 -8.05
CA PRO A 392 27.62 -15.53 -8.81
C PRO A 392 26.45 -15.58 -9.79
N LEU A 393 25.70 -14.48 -9.84
CA LEU A 393 24.67 -14.22 -10.84
C LEU A 393 25.26 -14.51 -12.22
N ILE A 394 24.71 -15.51 -12.92
CA ILE A 394 25.02 -15.77 -14.32
C ILE A 394 24.47 -14.58 -15.11
N GLU A 395 25.35 -13.73 -15.62
CA GLU A 395 24.99 -12.77 -16.66
C GLU A 395 24.57 -13.53 -17.93
N PRO A 396 23.49 -13.11 -18.62
CA PRO A 396 23.10 -13.75 -19.87
C PRO A 396 24.17 -13.51 -20.93
N ALA A 397 24.68 -14.61 -21.48
CA ALA A 397 25.66 -14.62 -22.56
C ALA A 397 25.18 -13.75 -23.74
N GLY A 398 26.00 -12.75 -24.07
CA GLY A 398 25.88 -12.01 -25.31
C GLY A 398 25.97 -12.95 -26.50
N SER A 399 25.05 -12.78 -27.44
CA SER A 399 25.08 -13.40 -28.75
C SER A 399 26.27 -12.85 -29.55
N GLU A 400 27.34 -13.62 -29.66
CA GLU A 400 28.30 -13.46 -30.75
C GLU A 400 28.11 -14.57 -31.78
N GLY A 401 27.84 -14.13 -33.01
CA GLY A 401 27.77 -14.97 -34.18
C GLY A 401 27.82 -14.10 -35.43
N ASN A 402 29.00 -13.59 -35.79
CA ASN A 402 29.61 -14.00 -37.05
C ASN A 402 31.07 -13.53 -37.18
N SER A 403 31.93 -14.54 -37.26
CA SER A 403 33.33 -14.51 -37.64
C SER A 403 33.55 -14.20 -39.12
N ALA A 404 34.56 -13.39 -39.42
CA ALA A 404 35.47 -13.45 -40.59
C ALA A 404 36.23 -12.11 -40.66
N ASP A 405 37.54 -11.99 -40.89
CA ASP A 405 38.64 -12.93 -41.11
C ASP A 405 39.93 -12.07 -41.17
N ARG A 406 41.08 -12.69 -40.90
CA ARG A 406 42.46 -12.35 -41.32
C ARG A 406 43.27 -11.20 -40.68
N LEU A 407 44.21 -11.66 -39.85
CA LEU A 407 45.68 -11.66 -40.04
C LEU A 407 46.46 -10.33 -40.16
N ARG A 408 47.44 -10.23 -39.25
CA ARG A 408 48.59 -9.32 -39.18
C ARG A 408 49.49 -9.35 -40.42
N THR A 409 50.17 -8.20 -40.62
CA THR A 409 51.54 -7.88 -41.10
C THR A 409 51.44 -6.72 -42.13
N ASP A 410 52.17 -5.60 -42.14
CA ASP A 410 53.56 -5.28 -41.81
C ASP A 410 53.76 -3.78 -41.52
N THR A 411 54.83 -3.53 -40.75
CA THR A 411 55.79 -2.41 -40.58
C THR A 411 55.61 -1.04 -41.31
N PRO A 412 56.09 0.08 -40.72
CA PRO A 412 55.73 1.45 -41.09
C PRO A 412 56.84 2.25 -41.80
N THR A 413 56.49 3.20 -42.67
CA THR A 413 57.39 4.31 -43.00
C THR A 413 56.68 5.59 -43.49
N SER A 414 57.18 6.72 -42.98
CA SER A 414 57.19 8.10 -43.52
C SER A 414 55.91 8.95 -43.60
N GLN A 415 55.84 9.90 -42.64
CA GLN A 415 55.38 11.31 -42.67
C GLN A 415 55.47 12.07 -44.03
N PRO A 416 54.98 13.34 -44.15
CA PRO A 416 53.87 14.05 -43.47
C PRO A 416 53.00 14.94 -44.42
N ALA A 417 52.03 15.64 -43.81
CA ALA A 417 51.48 16.96 -44.20
C ALA A 417 50.32 17.04 -45.22
N GLN A 418 49.13 17.45 -44.76
CA GLN A 418 48.56 18.80 -44.94
C GLN A 418 47.12 18.88 -44.39
N LEU A 419 46.85 19.93 -43.61
CA LEU A 419 45.53 20.45 -43.18
C LEU A 419 44.81 21.16 -44.37
N PRO A 420 43.64 21.79 -44.20
CA PRO A 420 42.33 21.27 -43.74
C PRO A 420 41.21 21.65 -44.74
N GLN A 421 40.02 21.04 -44.63
CA GLN A 421 38.71 21.72 -44.58
C GLN A 421 37.67 20.78 -43.99
#